data_AF-U2E290-F1
#
_entry.id   AF-U2E290-F1
#
_cell.length_a   1.000
_cell.length_b   1.000
_cell.length_c   1.000
_cell.angle_alpha   90.00
_cell.angle_beta   90.00
_cell.angle_gamma   90.00
#
_symmetry.space_group_name_H-M   'P 1'
#
loop_
_entity.id
_entity.type
_entity.pdbx_description
1 polymer ?
#
loop_
_entity_poly.entity_id
_entity_poly.type
_entity_poly.pdbx_seq_one_letter_code
_entity_poly.pdbx_strand_id
1 'polypeptide(L)' 'MGWYIGFKLHLLCNEKGEIINFVLTKANVDDRNEKAIDSLTDKVFGKLCLFNPLVELN' A
#
# COMPACT_ATOMS: atom_id res chain seq x y z
N MET A 1 -1.22 26.25 13.37
CA MET A 1 -0.04 26.00 12.52
C MET A 1 1.03 25.37 13.37
N GLY A 2 1.11 24.03 13.38
CA GLY A 2 2.08 23.27 14.16
C GLY A 2 3.23 22.79 13.30
N TRP A 3 4.41 22.65 13.89
CA TRP A 3 5.55 21.96 13.29
C TRP A 3 5.40 20.46 13.60
N TYR A 4 5.46 19.63 12.56
CA TYR A 4 5.40 18.18 12.71
C TYR A 4 6.79 17.61 12.41
N ILE A 5 7.44 17.06 13.43
CA ILE A 5 8.68 16.28 13.26
C ILE A 5 8.28 14.82 13.37
N GLY A 6 8.30 14.13 12.24
CA GLY A 6 7.98 12.71 12.17
C GLY A 6 7.64 12.26 10.76
N PHE A 7 7.34 10.98 10.65
CA PHE A 7 6.86 10.34 9.44
C PHE A 7 5.63 9.50 9.76
N LYS A 8 4.85 9.19 8.73
CA LYS A 8 3.80 8.18 8.78
C LYS A 8 4.26 6.98 7.97
N LEU A 9 4.02 5.78 8.51
CA LEU A 9 4.28 4.51 7.85
C LEU A 9 2.95 3.91 7.42
N HIS A 10 2.76 3.79 6.11
CA HIS A 10 1.63 3.09 5.51
C HIS A 10 2.08 1.67 5.16
N LEU A 11 1.33 0.66 5.64
CA LEU A 11 1.64 -0.76 5.42
C LEU A 11 0.52 -1.41 4.62
N LEU A 12 0.91 -2.20 3.64
CA LEU A 12 0.04 -3.12 2.94
C LEU A 12 0.47 -4.54 3.31
N CYS A 13 -0.44 -5.30 3.92
CA CYS A 13 -0.20 -6.68 4.33
C CYS A 13 -1.24 -7.61 3.72
N ASN A 14 -0.88 -8.88 3.53
CA ASN A 14 -1.85 -9.91 3.20
C ASN A 14 -2.54 -10.48 4.45
N GLU A 15 -3.48 -11.40 4.26
CA GLU A 15 -4.24 -12.04 5.35
C GLU A 15 -3.36 -12.88 6.29
N LYS A 16 -2.19 -13.33 5.84
CA LYS A 16 -1.20 -14.05 6.68
C LYS A 16 -0.33 -13.11 7.51
N GLY A 17 -0.48 -11.79 7.33
CA GLY A 17 0.34 -10.77 8.00
C GLY A 17 1.69 -10.52 7.32
N GLU A 18 1.92 -11.04 6.11
CA GLU A 18 3.13 -10.73 5.34
C GLU A 18 3.02 -9.32 4.74
N ILE A 19 4.10 -8.54 4.84
CA ILE A 19 4.16 -7.19 4.29
C ILE A 19 4.37 -7.29 2.77
N ILE A 20 3.39 -6.83 2.00
CA ILE A 20 3.43 -6.77 0.54
C ILE A 20 4.13 -5.51 0.06
N ASN A 21 3.82 -4.37 0.69
CA ASN A 21 4.40 -3.07 0.34
C ASN A 21 4.33 -2.09 1.52
N PHE A 22 5.16 -1.05 1.49
CA PHE A 22 5.11 0.03 2.48
C PHE A 22 5.52 1.37 1.87
N VAL A 23 4.97 2.46 2.44
CA VAL A 23 5.30 3.84 2.03
C VAL A 23 5.55 4.69 3.28
N LEU A 24 6.65 5.44 3.26
CA LEU A 24 6.95 6.46 4.26
C LEU A 24 6.55 7.83 3.72
N THR A 25 5.75 8.57 4.49
CA THR A 25 5.38 9.96 4.18
C THR A 25 5.77 10.88 5.31
N LYS A 26 5.93 12.18 5.04
CA LYS A 26 6.16 13.17 6.11
C LYS A 26 4.93 13.24 7.01
N ALA A 27 5.13 13.55 8.30
CA ALA A 27 4.04 13.61 9.28
C ALA A 27 2.89 14.58 8.90
N ASN A 28 3.17 15.60 8.10
CA ASN A 28 2.18 16.57 7.65
C ASN A 28 1.42 16.19 6.37
N VAL A 29 1.72 15.02 5.78
CA VAL A 29 1.01 14.53 4.59
C VAL A 29 -0.33 13.94 5.03
N ASP A 30 -1.42 14.36 4.37
CA ASP A 30 -2.76 13.80 4.57
C ASP A 30 -2.79 12.32 4.17
N ASP A 31 -3.50 11.49 4.93
CA ASP A 31 -3.56 10.05 4.69
C ASP A 31 -4.29 9.69 3.38
N ARG A 32 -5.09 10.63 2.85
CA ARG A 32 -5.80 10.52 1.57
C ARG A 32 -4.95 10.95 0.38
N ASN A 33 -3.66 11.17 0.56
CA ASN A 33 -2.79 11.60 -0.52
C ASN A 33 -2.73 10.54 -1.62
N GLU A 34 -3.26 10.85 -2.80
CA GLU A 34 -3.33 9.93 -3.94
C GLU A 34 -1.94 9.36 -4.29
N LYS A 35 -0.88 10.17 -4.24
CA LYS A 35 0.48 9.68 -4.54
C LYS A 35 0.97 8.64 -3.54
N ALA A 36 0.61 8.78 -2.27
CA ALA A 36 0.96 7.80 -1.24
C ALA A 36 0.20 6.49 -1.46
N ILE A 37 -1.08 6.58 -1.82
CA ILE A 37 -1.94 5.44 -2.14
C ILE A 37 -1.47 4.73 -3.43
N ASP A 38 -1.18 5.49 -4.49
CA ASP A 38 -0.65 4.98 -5.75
C ASP A 38 0.68 4.27 -5.53
N SER A 39 1.58 4.85 -4.74
CA SER A 39 2.87 4.23 -4.40
C SER A 39 2.70 2.96 -3.58
N LEU A 40 1.70 2.92 -2.69
CA LEU A 40 1.41 1.75 -1.85
C LEU A 40 0.77 0.63 -2.66
N THR A 41 -0.02 0.97 -3.67
CA THR A 41 -0.74 0.02 -4.53
C THR A 41 0.01 -0.33 -5.82
N ASP A 42 1.13 0.34 -6.12
CA ASP A 42 1.96 0.06 -7.29
C ASP A 42 2.41 -1.41 -7.30
N LYS A 43 2.15 -2.09 -8.41
CA LYS A 43 2.51 -3.52 -8.63
C LYS A 43 1.98 -4.48 -7.56
N VAL A 44 0.87 -4.14 -6.93
CA VAL A 44 0.12 -5.03 -6.01
C VAL A 44 -0.87 -5.90 -6.77
N PHE A 45 -1.30 -5.48 -7.97
CA PHE A 45 -2.20 -6.25 -8.82
C PHE A 45 -1.62 -7.65 -9.10
N GLY A 46 -2.38 -8.70 -8.78
CA GLY A 46 -1.95 -10.11 -8.88
C GLY A 46 -1.14 -10.67 -7.69
N LYS A 47 -0.88 -9.88 -6.65
CA LYS A 47 -0.21 -10.34 -5.41
C LYS A 47 -1.17 -10.60 -4.24
N LEU A 48 -2.30 -9.88 -4.19
CA LEU A 48 -3.30 -10.00 -3.12
C LEU A 48 -4.24 -11.20 -3.32
N CYS A 49 -4.45 -11.60 -4.56
CA CYS A 49 -5.19 -12.79 -4.94
C CYS A 49 -4.37 -13.50 -6.01
N LEU A 50 -4.33 -14.84 -5.97
CA LEU A 50 -3.97 -15.64 -7.14
C LEU A 50 -5.01 -15.35 -8.24
N PHE A 51 -4.86 -14.24 -8.96
CA PHE A 51 -5.52 -14.12 -10.25
C PHE A 51 -4.73 -15.00 -11.20
N ASN A 52 -5.12 -16.27 -11.25
CA ASN A 52 -4.62 -17.21 -12.23
C ASN A 52 -5.62 -17.20 -13.39
N PRO A 53 -5.46 -16.33 -14.42
CA PRO A 53 -6.40 -16.25 -15.53
C PRO A 53 -6.52 -17.58 -16.30
N LEU A 54 -5.60 -18.52 -16.06
CA LEU A 54 -5.62 -19.87 -16.62
C LEU A 54 -6.51 -20.86 -15.85
N VAL A 55 -6.96 -20.55 -14.63
CA VAL A 55 -7.78 -21.45 -13.80
C VAL A 55 -9.27 -21.16 -13.92
N GLU A 56 -9.68 -19.93 -14.24
CA GLU A 56 -11.10 -19.58 -14.44
C GLU A 56 -11.63 -19.88 -15.85
N LEU A 57 -10.78 -20.43 -16.74
CA LEU A 57 -11.12 -20.77 -18.13
C LEU A 57 -11.32 -22.29 -18.36
N ASN A 58 -11.46 -23.09 -17.30
CA ASN A 58 -11.75 -24.53 -17.39
C ASN A 58 -13.02 -24.91 -16.62
#